data_AF-Q4RT49-F1
#
_entry.id   AF-Q4RT49-F1
#
_cell.length_a   1.000
_cell.length_b   1.000
_cell.length_c   1.000
_cell.angle_alpha   90.00
_cell.angle_beta   90.00
_cell.angle_gamma   90.00
#
_symmetry.space_group_name_H-M   'P 1'
#
loop_
_entity.id
_entity.type
_entity.pdbx_description
1 polymer ?
#
loop_
_entity_poly.entity_id
_entity_poly.type
_entity_poly.pdbx_seq_one_letter_code
_entity_poly.pdbx_strand_id
1 'polypeptide(L)'
;MWFVDLAGSERASDTREPDRQSRLEGAEINQSLLALKECIRSLDQAQSHTPFRQSKLTQVLKDSFLGDSMTCMIANISPGQAATEHTLNTLRYADR
;
A
#
# COMPACT_ATOMS: atom_id res chain seq x y z
N MET A 1 13.64 -12.49 9.04
CA MET A 1 12.59 -11.59 9.57
C MET A 1 12.82 -10.22 8.97
N TRP A 2 11.82 -9.65 8.31
CA TRP A 2 11.89 -8.33 7.67
C TRP A 2 10.99 -7.37 8.42
N PHE A 3 11.43 -6.12 8.57
CA PHE A 3 10.58 -5.01 8.99
C PHE A 3 10.54 -4.00 7.86
N VAL A 4 9.34 -3.59 7.50
CA VAL A 4 9.10 -2.71 6.36
C VAL A 4 8.21 -1.58 6.84
N ASP A 5 8.71 -0.36 6.72
CA ASP A 5 7.94 0.85 6.96
C ASP A 5 7.51 1.41 5.60
N LEU A 6 6.20 1.53 5.39
CA LEU A 6 5.63 1.97 4.12
C LEU A 6 5.38 3.47 4.16
N ALA A 7 5.63 4.15 3.05
CA ALA A 7 5.23 5.54 2.89
C ALA A 7 3.70 5.69 3.03
N GLY A 8 3.28 6.90 3.39
CA GLY A 8 1.87 7.21 3.58
C GLY A 8 1.06 7.13 2.27
N SER A 9 -0.24 6.88 2.39
CA SER A 9 -1.17 6.78 1.27
C SER A 9 -1.93 8.08 1.01
N GLU A 10 -1.34 9.23 1.33
CA GLU A 10 -1.91 10.55 1.08
C GLU A 10 -2.14 10.81 -0.41
N ARG A 11 -3.17 11.59 -0.71
CA ARG A 11 -3.50 12.00 -2.06
C ARG A 11 -2.84 13.33 -2.37
N ALA A 12 -2.56 13.54 -3.65
CA ALA A 12 -2.05 14.83 -4.14
C ALA A 12 -2.99 16.01 -3.80
N SER A 13 -4.28 15.76 -3.60
CA SER A 13 -5.28 16.77 -3.18
C SER A 13 -5.11 17.24 -1.73
N ASP A 14 -4.42 16.47 -0.90
CA ASP A 14 -4.34 16.73 0.55
C ASP A 14 -3.24 17.74 0.86
N THR A 15 -2.32 17.95 -0.09
CA THR A 15 -1.22 18.89 0.01
C THR A 15 -1.61 20.22 -0.61
N ARG A 16 -1.46 21.33 0.14
CA ARG A 16 -1.57 22.68 -0.44
C ARG A 16 -0.30 22.99 -1.22
N GLU A 17 -0.47 23.19 -2.53
CA GLU A 17 0.58 23.59 -3.47
C GLU A 17 1.87 22.74 -3.41
N PRO A 18 1.78 21.41 -3.65
CA PRO A 18 2.97 20.58 -3.75
C PRO A 18 3.84 21.06 -4.90
N ASP A 19 5.15 21.18 -4.68
CA ASP A 19 6.10 21.47 -5.76
C ASP A 19 6.15 20.30 -6.77
N ARG A 20 6.85 20.50 -7.89
CA ARG A 20 6.93 19.47 -8.93
C ARG A 20 7.52 18.16 -8.42
N GLN A 21 8.53 18.23 -7.55
CA GLN A 21 9.21 17.06 -7.01
C GLN A 21 8.28 16.30 -6.06
N SER A 22 7.61 16.99 -5.13
CA SER A 22 6.65 16.37 -4.21
C SER A 22 5.50 15.69 -4.95
N ARG A 23 5.02 16.26 -6.07
CA ARG A 23 3.98 15.61 -6.89
C ARG A 23 4.45 14.33 -7.54
N LEU A 24 5.69 14.29 -8.04
CA LEU A 24 6.27 13.09 -8.66
C LEU A 24 6.50 12.00 -7.62
N GLU A 25 7.03 12.36 -6.46
CA GLU A 25 7.23 11.42 -5.34
C GLU A 25 5.90 10.84 -4.85
N GLY A 26 4.88 11.68 -4.64
CA GLY A 26 3.54 11.20 -4.26
C GLY A 26 2.91 10.28 -5.29
N ALA A 27 3.17 10.50 -6.59
CA ALA A 27 2.70 9.61 -7.65
C ALA A 27 3.40 8.23 -7.59
N GLU A 28 4.72 8.20 -7.41
CA GLU A 28 5.50 6.96 -7.29
C GLU A 28 5.12 6.17 -6.02
N ILE A 29 4.92 6.86 -4.89
CA ILE A 29 4.44 6.27 -3.64
C ILE A 29 3.08 5.60 -3.88
N ASN A 30 2.11 6.33 -4.42
CA ASN A 30 0.78 5.80 -4.69
C ASN A 30 0.78 4.65 -5.71
N GLN A 31 1.65 4.70 -6.72
CA GLN A 31 1.82 3.60 -7.67
C GLN A 31 2.33 2.32 -6.97
N SER A 32 3.32 2.44 -6.08
CA SER A 32 3.86 1.29 -5.36
C SER A 32 2.86 0.68 -4.37
N LEU A 33 2.10 1.52 -3.65
CA LEU A 33 1.05 1.09 -2.72
C LEU A 33 -0.15 0.48 -3.45
N LEU A 34 -0.51 0.99 -4.63
CA LEU A 34 -1.55 0.42 -5.47
C LEU A 34 -1.15 -0.98 -5.96
N ALA A 35 0.09 -1.15 -6.43
CA ALA A 35 0.60 -2.45 -6.84
C ALA A 35 0.56 -3.47 -5.68
N LEU A 36 0.93 -3.04 -4.46
CA LEU A 36 0.85 -3.89 -3.27
C LEU A 36 -0.60 -4.29 -2.97
N LYS A 37 -1.54 -3.35 -3.10
CA LYS A 37 -2.96 -3.61 -2.92
C LYS A 37 -3.53 -4.60 -3.93
N GLU A 38 -3.13 -4.51 -5.18
CA GLU A 38 -3.53 -5.48 -6.19
C GLU A 38 -2.94 -6.88 -5.94
N CYS A 39 -1.72 -6.95 -5.39
CA CYS A 39 -1.14 -8.23 -4.98
C CYS A 39 -1.95 -8.90 -3.86
N ILE A 40 -2.25 -8.18 -2.78
CA ILE A 40 -3.04 -8.70 -1.65
C ILE A 40 -4.44 -9.12 -2.12
N ARG A 41 -5.12 -8.26 -2.89
CA ARG A 41 -6.44 -8.57 -3.46
C ARG A 41 -6.43 -9.83 -4.33
N SER A 42 -5.39 -10.01 -5.14
CA SER A 42 -5.25 -11.18 -6.00
C SER A 42 -5.05 -12.47 -5.19
N LEU A 43 -4.29 -12.40 -4.08
CA LEU A 43 -4.07 -13.52 -3.17
C LEU A 43 -5.35 -13.90 -2.40
N ASP A 44 -6.04 -12.91 -1.83
CA ASP A 44 -7.33 -13.10 -1.15
C ASP A 44 -8.36 -13.78 -2.06
N GLN A 45 -8.44 -13.33 -3.32
CA GLN A 45 -9.34 -13.91 -4.31
C GLN A 45 -8.83 -15.22 -4.94
N ALA A 46 -7.70 -15.76 -4.48
CA ALA A 46 -7.05 -16.96 -5.01
C ALA A 46 -6.91 -16.94 -6.55
N GLN A 47 -6.60 -15.78 -7.12
CA GLN A 47 -6.41 -15.66 -8.57
C GLN A 47 -5.19 -16.47 -9.01
N SER A 48 -5.24 -17.01 -10.24
CA SER A 48 -4.14 -17.79 -10.81
C SER A 48 -2.84 -17.00 -10.99
N HIS A 49 -2.93 -15.67 -11.12
CA HIS A 49 -1.79 -14.79 -11.30
C HIS A 49 -1.84 -13.60 -10.35
N THR A 50 -0.78 -13.45 -9.54
CA THR A 50 -0.57 -12.29 -8.67
C THR A 50 0.50 -11.34 -9.26
N PRO A 51 0.18 -10.04 -9.46
CA PRO A 51 0.99 -9.13 -10.28
C PRO A 51 2.19 -8.51 -9.54
N PHE A 52 3.01 -9.31 -8.87
CA PHE A 52 4.16 -8.82 -8.08
C PHE A 52 5.20 -7.99 -8.86
N ARG A 53 5.15 -7.98 -10.20
CA ARG A 53 6.09 -7.21 -11.04
C ARG A 53 5.71 -5.74 -11.23
N GLN A 54 4.53 -5.32 -10.78
CA GLN A 54 4.02 -3.95 -11.02
C GLN A 54 4.81 -2.84 -10.31
N SER A 55 5.51 -3.15 -9.20
CA SER A 55 6.43 -2.21 -8.56
C SER A 55 7.67 -2.92 -8.02
N LYS A 56 8.74 -2.17 -7.75
CA LYS A 56 9.93 -2.73 -7.09
C LYS A 56 9.59 -3.24 -5.68
N LEU A 57 8.72 -2.54 -4.97
CA LEU A 57 8.25 -2.92 -3.64
C LEU A 57 7.62 -4.33 -3.66
N THR A 58 6.67 -4.57 -4.58
CA THR A 58 6.01 -5.88 -4.66
C THR A 58 6.93 -6.99 -5.13
N GLN A 59 7.94 -6.67 -5.96
CA GLN A 59 8.94 -7.66 -6.36
C GLN A 59 9.79 -8.12 -5.16
N VAL A 60 10.19 -7.17 -4.30
CA VAL A 60 10.96 -7.46 -3.08
C VAL A 60 10.11 -8.22 -2.06
N LEU A 61 8.85 -7.84 -1.89
CA LEU A 61 7.95 -8.48 -0.92
C LEU A 61 7.37 -9.81 -1.37
N LYS A 62 7.59 -10.23 -2.62
CA LYS A 62 7.00 -11.45 -3.19
C LYS A 62 7.18 -12.68 -2.29
N ASP A 63 8.40 -12.89 -1.80
CA ASP A 63 8.74 -14.06 -0.97
C ASP A 63 8.17 -13.97 0.46
N SER A 64 7.71 -12.79 0.88
CA SER A 64 6.98 -12.63 2.16
C SER A 64 5.54 -13.14 2.06
N PHE A 65 4.92 -13.04 0.89
CA PHE A 65 3.52 -13.42 0.64
C PHE A 65 3.35 -14.83 0.06
N LEU A 66 4.42 -15.44 -0.45
CA LEU A 66 4.37 -16.76 -1.09
C LEU A 66 5.20 -17.77 -0.29
N GLY A 67 4.82 -19.05 -0.38
CA GLY A 67 5.56 -20.14 0.26
C GLY A 67 5.31 -20.24 1.76
N ASP A 68 6.26 -20.81 2.48
CA ASP A 68 6.20 -21.02 3.93
C ASP A 68 6.70 -19.78 4.68
N SER A 69 5.95 -18.70 4.59
CA SER A 69 6.23 -17.42 5.24
C SER A 69 5.03 -16.96 6.05
N MET A 70 5.30 -16.36 7.21
CA MET A 70 4.28 -15.67 8.01
C MET A 70 4.47 -14.17 7.86
N THR A 71 3.42 -13.49 7.42
CA THR A 71 3.40 -12.03 7.25
C THR A 71 2.34 -11.41 8.16
N CYS A 72 2.70 -10.31 8.81
CA CYS A 72 1.80 -9.50 9.62
C CYS A 72 1.82 -8.06 9.09
N MET A 73 0.63 -7.47 8.92
CA MET A 73 0.48 -6.06 8.56
C MET A 73 -0.04 -5.29 9.78
N ILE A 74 0.60 -4.16 10.08
CA ILE A 74 0.10 -3.20 11.07
C ILE A 74 -0.48 -2.01 10.30
N ALA A 75 -1.79 -1.79 10.44
CA ALA A 75 -2.51 -0.73 9.76
C ALA A 75 -2.70 0.47 10.70
N ASN A 76 -1.89 1.51 10.54
CA ASN A 76 -1.98 2.73 11.35
C ASN A 76 -3.10 3.65 10.83
N ILE A 77 -3.88 4.21 11.76
CA ILE A 77 -4.99 5.13 11.45
C ILE A 77 -4.94 6.36 12.37
N SER A 78 -5.50 7.46 11.89
CA SER A 78 -5.60 8.72 12.63
C SER A 78 -7.04 8.93 13.12
N PRO A 79 -7.27 9.20 14.42
CA PRO A 79 -8.62 9.30 14.99
C PRO A 79 -9.37 10.61 14.65
N GLY A 80 -8.71 11.57 14.01
CA GLY A 80 -9.29 12.88 13.72
C GLY A 80 -10.36 12.86 12.63
N GLN A 81 -11.39 13.70 12.75
CA GLN A 81 -12.50 13.77 11.79
C GLN A 81 -12.05 14.05 10.35
N ALA A 82 -11.03 14.89 10.17
CA ALA A 82 -10.45 15.18 8.85
C ALA A 82 -9.80 13.94 8.19
N ALA A 83 -9.40 12.94 8.98
CA ALA A 83 -8.79 11.71 8.50
C ALA A 83 -9.80 10.57 8.26
N THR A 84 -11.11 10.83 8.38
CA THR A 84 -12.15 9.79 8.27
C THR A 84 -12.04 9.02 6.95
N GLU A 85 -11.85 9.71 5.83
CA GLU A 85 -11.76 9.05 4.53
C GLU A 85 -10.49 8.18 4.41
N HIS A 86 -9.34 8.68 4.86
CA HIS A 86 -8.09 7.92 4.87
C HIS A 86 -8.19 6.68 5.77
N THR A 87 -8.75 6.85 6.97
CA THR A 87 -8.97 5.77 7.92
C THR A 87 -9.84 4.67 7.32
N LEU A 88 -10.96 5.02 6.69
CA LEU A 88 -11.82 4.05 6.02
C LEU A 88 -11.09 3.33 4.87
N ASN A 89 -10.26 4.03 4.10
CA ASN A 89 -9.48 3.41 3.03
C ASN A 89 -8.42 2.44 3.57
N THR A 90 -7.75 2.78 4.68
CA THR A 90 -6.79 1.90 5.35
C THR A 90 -7.48 0.66 5.93
N LEU A 91 -8.62 0.82 6.60
CA LEU A 91 -9.37 -0.32 7.16
C LEU A 91 -9.89 -1.26 6.06
N ARG A 92 -10.48 -0.73 4.99
CA ARG A 92 -10.91 -1.53 3.83
C ARG A 92 -9.77 -2.24 3.10
N TYR A 93 -8.55 -1.72 3.27
CA TYR A 93 -7.36 -2.34 2.72
C TYR A 93 -6.86 -3.48 3.60
N ALA A 94 -6.90 -3.31 4.93
CA ALA A 94 -6.47 -4.31 5.90
C ALA A 94 -7.47 -5.46 6.13
N ASP A 95 -8.75 -5.25 5.80
CA ASP A 95 -9.83 -6.24 5.90
C ASP A 95 -9.82 -7.28 4.76
N ARG A 96 -9.04 -7.04 3.70
CA ARG A 96 -8.92 -7.93 2.54
C ARG A 96 -7.81 -8.96 2.71
#